data_AF-A0AAD4IHJ4-F1
#
_entry.id   AF-A0AAD4IHJ4-F1
#
_cell.length_a   1.000
_cell.length_b   1.000
_cell.length_c   1.000
_cell.angle_alpha   90.00
_cell.angle_beta   90.00
_cell.angle_gamma   90.00
#
_symmetry.space_group_name_H-M   'P 1'
#
loop_
_entity.id
_entity.type
_entity.pdbx_description
1 polymer ?
#
loop_
_entity_poly.entity_id
_entity_poly.type
_entity_poly.pdbx_seq_one_letter_code
_entity_poly.pdbx_strand_id
1 'polypeptide(L)'
;MTTLVSSQRPSTYDAIISAIHGKDVAELTRILRANPDWPPNQRYLAYPHDLAASSGLAVFKSFVEHFPQTQDWDCNHAGNLVGISATLGDVALLRYCLEDLGHGADEGRWLSVPALDGVEHLEDTFIPGHKEEVVRLLKLHGATAKGTFKRAAKKEEKVGLFDRAMGLTKGEPSALLKKQGKRAVV
;
A
#
# COMPACT_ATOMS: atom_id res chain seq x y z
N MET A 1 -15.55 -37.57 -26.23
CA MET A 1 -15.66 -36.22 -26.84
C MET A 1 -15.09 -35.23 -25.85
N THR A 2 -14.07 -34.51 -26.28
CA THR A 2 -13.15 -33.69 -25.48
C THR A 2 -13.84 -32.42 -24.97
N THR A 3 -13.68 -32.13 -23.69
CA THR A 3 -14.11 -30.90 -23.03
C THR A 3 -13.37 -29.70 -23.62
N LEU A 4 -14.11 -28.74 -24.17
CA LEU A 4 -13.60 -27.41 -24.54
C LEU A 4 -13.28 -26.65 -23.25
N VAL A 5 -12.01 -26.65 -22.87
CA VAL A 5 -11.50 -25.67 -21.90
C VAL A 5 -11.45 -24.33 -22.64
N SER A 6 -12.47 -23.49 -22.43
CA SER A 6 -12.45 -22.10 -22.86
C SER A 6 -11.38 -21.37 -22.05
N SER A 7 -10.14 -21.37 -22.55
CA SER A 7 -9.05 -20.55 -22.02
C SER A 7 -9.33 -19.09 -22.39
N GLN A 8 -10.22 -18.42 -21.64
CA GLN A 8 -10.33 -16.97 -21.73
C GLN A 8 -8.98 -16.39 -21.35
N ARG A 9 -8.33 -15.70 -22.30
CA ARG A 9 -7.12 -14.93 -21.99
C ARG A 9 -7.51 -13.88 -20.94
N PRO A 10 -6.69 -13.68 -19.89
CA PRO A 10 -6.93 -12.61 -18.93
C PRO A 10 -7.02 -11.27 -19.66
N SER A 11 -7.85 -10.36 -19.16
CA SER A 11 -7.88 -9.00 -19.71
C SER A 11 -6.49 -8.35 -19.61
N THR A 12 -6.18 -7.37 -20.45
CA THR A 12 -4.88 -6.66 -20.36
C THR A 12 -4.64 -6.13 -18.94
N TYR A 13 -5.70 -5.68 -18.28
CA TYR A 13 -5.65 -5.24 -16.88
C TYR A 13 -5.22 -6.39 -15.95
N ASP A 14 -5.90 -7.55 -16.01
CA ASP A 14 -5.57 -8.70 -15.15
C ASP A 14 -4.17 -9.23 -15.41
N ALA A 15 -3.71 -9.19 -16.66
CA ALA A 15 -2.36 -9.58 -17.03
C ALA A 15 -1.30 -8.64 -16.43
N ILE A 16 -1.55 -7.32 -16.44
CA ILE A 16 -0.68 -6.32 -15.79
C ILE A 16 -0.62 -6.56 -14.28
N ILE A 17 -1.77 -6.73 -13.63
CA ILE A 17 -1.85 -7.01 -12.19
C ILE A 17 -1.09 -8.30 -11.85
N SER A 18 -1.25 -9.34 -12.66
CA SER A 18 -0.55 -10.62 -12.47
C SER A 18 0.96 -10.49 -12.62
N ALA A 19 1.44 -9.74 -13.61
CA ALA A 19 2.86 -9.48 -13.81
C ALA A 19 3.47 -8.68 -12.64
N ILE A 20 2.75 -7.66 -12.14
CA ILE A 20 3.18 -6.87 -10.98
C ILE A 20 3.27 -7.75 -9.73
N HIS A 21 2.22 -8.52 -9.41
CA HIS A 21 2.24 -9.46 -8.28
C HIS A 21 3.34 -10.52 -8.39
N GLY A 22 3.57 -11.04 -9.59
CA GLY A 22 4.66 -11.99 -9.87
C GLY A 22 6.05 -11.35 -9.87
N LYS A 23 6.14 -10.02 -9.72
CA LYS A 23 7.37 -9.23 -9.86
C LYS A 23 8.09 -9.46 -11.20
N ASP A 24 7.32 -9.80 -12.24
CA ASP A 24 7.84 -10.12 -13.57
C ASP A 24 7.91 -8.85 -14.43
N VAL A 25 9.02 -8.13 -14.28
CA VAL A 25 9.30 -6.88 -15.01
C VAL A 25 9.31 -7.09 -16.53
N ALA A 26 9.83 -8.24 -16.99
CA ALA A 26 9.92 -8.54 -18.41
C ALA A 26 8.53 -8.74 -19.01
N GLU A 27 7.66 -9.49 -18.32
CA GLU A 27 6.29 -9.70 -18.73
C GLU A 27 5.45 -8.42 -18.66
N LEU A 28 5.61 -7.62 -17.60
CA LEU A 28 4.97 -6.30 -17.48
C LEU A 28 5.30 -5.43 -18.70
N THR A 29 6.59 -5.30 -19.01
CA THR A 29 7.08 -4.52 -20.16
C THR A 29 6.53 -5.09 -21.48
N ARG A 30 6.53 -6.42 -21.65
CA ARG A 30 6.01 -7.07 -22.86
C ARG A 30 4.53 -6.77 -23.06
N ILE A 31 3.71 -6.88 -22.01
CA ILE A 31 2.26 -6.61 -22.07
C ILE A 31 2.03 -5.14 -22.44
N LEU A 32 2.70 -4.21 -21.76
CA LEU A 32 2.51 -2.78 -21.98
C LEU A 32 2.94 -2.34 -23.39
N ARG A 33 4.05 -2.86 -23.90
CA ARG A 33 4.48 -2.59 -25.29
C ARG A 33 3.52 -3.18 -26.33
N ALA A 34 2.91 -4.33 -26.04
CA ALA A 34 1.93 -4.95 -26.92
C ALA A 34 0.55 -4.27 -26.90
N ASN A 35 0.30 -3.36 -25.93
CA ASN A 35 -0.98 -2.69 -25.73
C ASN A 35 -0.77 -1.16 -25.55
N PRO A 36 -0.30 -0.44 -26.59
CA PRO A 36 0.08 0.97 -26.45
C PRO A 36 -1.08 1.91 -26.13
N ASP A 37 -2.32 1.53 -26.43
CA ASP A 37 -3.52 2.32 -26.11
C ASP A 37 -4.01 2.14 -24.67
N TRP A 38 -3.37 1.24 -23.91
CA TRP A 38 -3.65 1.08 -22.48
C TRP A 38 -2.87 2.14 -21.68
N PRO A 39 -3.48 2.80 -20.68
CA PRO A 39 -4.82 2.58 -20.16
C PRO A 39 -5.92 3.34 -20.92
N PRO A 40 -7.16 2.84 -20.98
CA PRO A 40 -8.28 3.56 -21.59
C PRO A 40 -8.66 4.85 -20.83
N ASN A 41 -8.29 4.95 -19.55
CA ASN A 41 -8.28 6.20 -18.79
C ASN A 41 -7.35 6.11 -17.57
N GLN A 42 -6.98 7.26 -17.01
CA GLN A 42 -6.03 7.34 -15.89
C GLN A 42 -6.45 6.58 -14.63
N ARG A 43 -7.76 6.40 -14.37
CA ARG A 43 -8.23 5.71 -13.17
C ARG A 43 -7.82 4.22 -13.13
N TYR A 44 -7.53 3.62 -14.29
CA TYR A 44 -7.04 2.26 -14.39
C TYR A 44 -5.58 2.11 -13.92
N LEU A 45 -4.86 3.22 -13.69
CA LEU A 45 -3.48 3.17 -13.19
C LEU A 45 -3.40 3.07 -11.67
N ALA A 46 -4.43 3.53 -10.93
CA ALA A 46 -4.35 3.69 -9.47
C ALA A 46 -4.02 2.38 -8.75
N TYR A 47 -4.76 1.30 -9.03
CA TYR A 47 -4.52 0.02 -8.36
C TYR A 47 -3.21 -0.66 -8.83
N PRO A 48 -2.89 -0.76 -10.14
CA PRO A 48 -1.58 -1.22 -10.59
C PRO A 48 -0.40 -0.42 -10.00
N HIS A 49 -0.54 0.90 -9.86
CA HIS A 49 0.47 1.77 -9.25
C HIS A 49 0.73 1.37 -7.79
N ASP A 50 -0.33 1.25 -6.99
CA ASP A 50 -0.22 0.88 -5.57
C ASP A 50 0.40 -0.51 -5.39
N LEU A 51 0.08 -1.44 -6.28
CA LEU A 51 0.70 -2.76 -6.31
C LEU A 51 2.17 -2.70 -6.72
N ALA A 52 2.53 -1.89 -7.73
CA ALA A 52 3.92 -1.74 -8.17
C ALA A 52 4.79 -1.16 -7.05
N ALA A 53 4.29 -0.14 -6.34
CA ALA A 53 4.94 0.42 -5.16
C ALA A 53 5.17 -0.63 -4.05
N SER A 54 4.24 -1.57 -3.88
CA SER A 54 4.34 -2.64 -2.88
C SER A 54 5.16 -3.85 -3.35
N SER A 55 5.45 -3.95 -4.65
CA SER A 55 6.16 -5.09 -5.26
C SER A 55 7.68 -4.89 -5.28
N GLY A 56 8.10 -3.63 -5.19
CA GLY A 56 9.47 -3.19 -4.96
C GLY A 56 10.09 -2.44 -6.13
N LEU A 57 11.31 -1.91 -5.92
CA LEU A 57 11.93 -0.91 -6.81
C LEU A 57 11.89 -1.27 -8.30
N ALA A 58 12.28 -2.49 -8.69
CA ALA A 58 12.39 -2.86 -10.10
C ALA A 58 11.04 -2.81 -10.83
N VAL A 59 9.98 -3.28 -10.17
CA VAL A 59 8.61 -3.26 -10.72
C VAL A 59 8.08 -1.83 -10.75
N PHE A 60 8.31 -1.07 -9.68
CA PHE A 60 7.91 0.34 -9.62
C PHE A 60 8.56 1.17 -10.73
N LYS A 61 9.89 1.07 -10.92
CA LYS A 61 10.58 1.79 -12.00
C LYS A 61 10.06 1.40 -13.38
N SER A 62 9.87 0.11 -13.65
CA SER A 62 9.30 -0.34 -14.93
C SER A 62 7.89 0.21 -15.15
N PHE A 63 7.05 0.25 -14.10
CA PHE A 63 5.72 0.84 -14.18
C PHE A 63 5.79 2.35 -14.50
N VAL A 64 6.65 3.09 -13.80
CA VAL A 64 6.85 4.54 -14.01
C VAL A 64 7.45 4.84 -15.39
N GLU A 65 8.33 4.01 -15.93
CA GLU A 65 8.86 4.17 -17.30
C GLU A 65 7.74 4.17 -18.35
N HIS A 66 6.71 3.35 -18.14
CA HIS A 66 5.53 3.32 -19.01
C HIS A 66 4.49 4.40 -18.66
N PHE A 67 4.40 4.81 -17.39
CA PHE A 67 3.46 5.82 -16.90
C PHE A 67 4.15 6.90 -16.04
N PRO A 68 4.96 7.79 -16.64
CA PRO A 68 5.81 8.72 -15.88
C PRO A 68 5.01 9.66 -14.97
N GLN A 69 3.77 9.98 -15.34
CA GLN A 69 2.89 10.83 -14.55
C GLN A 69 2.54 10.25 -13.16
N THR A 70 2.83 8.97 -12.92
CA THR A 70 2.49 8.28 -11.67
C THR A 70 3.62 8.30 -10.64
N GLN A 71 4.81 8.80 -10.97
CA GLN A 71 6.00 8.75 -10.10
C GLN A 71 5.78 9.43 -8.72
N ASP A 72 4.92 10.43 -8.66
CA ASP A 72 4.62 11.24 -7.47
C ASP A 72 3.23 10.94 -6.90
N TRP A 73 2.57 9.90 -7.38
CA TRP A 73 1.22 9.56 -6.91
C TRP A 73 1.26 9.00 -5.49
N ASP A 74 0.28 9.45 -4.72
CA ASP A 74 -0.02 8.90 -3.42
C ASP A 74 -0.85 7.62 -3.57
N CYS A 75 -0.51 6.56 -2.84
CA CYS A 75 -1.29 5.31 -2.80
C CYS A 75 -2.53 5.42 -1.89
N ASN A 76 -3.08 6.64 -1.78
CA ASN A 76 -4.27 7.02 -1.04
C ASN A 76 -4.28 6.51 0.41
N HIS A 77 -5.07 5.46 0.64
CA HIS A 77 -5.32 4.89 1.95
C HIS A 77 -4.15 4.04 2.44
N ALA A 78 -3.32 3.50 1.54
CA ALA A 78 -2.12 2.75 1.90
C ALA A 78 -1.00 3.65 2.43
N GLY A 79 -1.02 4.94 2.07
CA GLY A 79 0.03 5.91 2.37
C GLY A 79 0.72 6.39 1.11
N ASN A 80 1.87 7.05 1.25
CA ASN A 80 2.69 7.45 0.10
C ASN A 80 3.88 6.50 -0.08
N LEU A 81 4.61 6.67 -1.18
CA LEU A 81 5.73 5.81 -1.57
C LEU A 81 6.82 5.72 -0.49
N VAL A 82 7.14 6.83 0.18
CA VAL A 82 8.11 6.85 1.29
C VAL A 82 7.63 5.97 2.45
N GLY A 83 6.36 6.08 2.87
CA GLY A 83 5.87 5.27 3.98
C GLY A 83 5.67 3.80 3.64
N ILE A 84 5.23 3.50 2.41
CA ILE A 84 5.09 2.11 1.94
C ILE A 84 6.47 1.44 1.87
N SER A 85 7.45 2.06 1.21
CA SER A 85 8.81 1.48 1.11
C SER A 85 9.47 1.32 2.47
N ALA A 86 9.31 2.29 3.38
CA ALA A 86 9.84 2.20 4.74
C ALA A 86 9.21 1.04 5.54
N THR A 87 7.88 0.90 5.52
CA THR A 87 7.18 -0.15 6.28
C THR A 87 7.33 -1.55 5.70
N LEU A 88 7.58 -1.67 4.40
CA LEU A 88 7.92 -2.94 3.75
C LEU A 88 9.41 -3.28 3.85
N GLY A 89 10.25 -2.38 4.37
CA GLY A 89 11.69 -2.59 4.44
C GLY A 89 12.38 -2.58 3.07
N ASP A 90 11.73 -2.04 2.02
CA ASP A 90 12.34 -1.89 0.70
C ASP A 90 13.27 -0.68 0.69
N VAL A 91 14.49 -0.89 1.19
CA VAL A 91 15.55 0.12 1.26
C VAL A 91 15.86 0.70 -0.12
N ALA A 92 15.78 -0.11 -1.18
CA ALA A 92 16.10 0.34 -2.53
C ALA A 92 15.04 1.31 -3.06
N LEU A 93 13.76 0.99 -2.87
CA LEU A 93 12.66 1.89 -3.22
C LEU A 93 12.65 3.14 -2.34
N LEU A 94 12.94 3.00 -1.05
CA LEU A 94 13.01 4.14 -0.13
C LEU A 94 14.08 5.14 -0.57
N ARG A 95 15.29 4.66 -0.90
CA ARG A 95 16.37 5.52 -1.44
C ARG A 95 15.95 6.18 -2.73
N TYR A 96 15.37 5.43 -3.66
CA TYR A 96 14.89 5.99 -4.93
C TYR A 96 13.89 7.15 -4.71
N CYS A 97 12.93 6.98 -3.79
CA CYS A 97 11.99 8.06 -3.45
C CYS A 97 12.67 9.28 -2.83
N LEU A 98 13.59 9.07 -1.88
CA LEU A 98 14.21 10.16 -1.10
C LEU A 98 15.33 10.88 -1.86
N GLU A 99 16.16 10.14 -2.59
CA GLU A 99 17.41 10.61 -3.19
C GLU A 99 17.21 10.96 -4.67
N ASP A 100 16.47 10.13 -5.43
CA ASP A 100 16.31 10.32 -6.88
C ASP A 100 15.06 11.15 -7.23
N LEU A 101 13.93 10.89 -6.57
CA LEU A 101 12.68 11.63 -6.81
C LEU A 101 12.53 12.87 -5.91
N GLY A 102 13.29 12.97 -4.82
CA GLY A 102 13.26 14.11 -3.89
C GLY A 102 11.97 14.18 -3.06
N HIS A 103 11.31 13.05 -2.81
CA HIS A 103 10.13 12.99 -1.94
C HIS A 103 10.49 13.36 -0.49
N GLY A 104 9.61 14.11 0.18
CA GLY A 104 9.83 14.54 1.55
C GLY A 104 9.76 13.37 2.53
N ALA A 105 10.86 13.06 3.23
CA ALA A 105 10.89 11.98 4.22
C ALA A 105 9.89 12.19 5.36
N ASP A 106 9.71 13.44 5.81
CA ASP A 106 8.82 13.81 6.91
C ASP A 106 7.33 13.83 6.49
N GLU A 107 7.04 13.85 5.19
CA GLU A 107 5.70 13.62 4.64
C GLU A 107 5.39 12.12 4.50
N GLY A 108 6.39 11.26 4.67
CA GLY A 108 6.28 9.82 4.60
C GLY A 108 5.24 9.28 5.57
N ARG A 109 4.29 8.47 5.07
CA ARG A 109 3.27 7.84 5.90
C ARG A 109 2.84 6.49 5.37
N TRP A 110 2.60 5.57 6.28
CA TRP A 110 1.86 4.34 6.01
C TRP A 110 0.50 4.46 6.67
N LEU A 111 -0.56 4.29 5.89
CA LEU A 111 -1.92 4.65 6.29
C LEU A 111 -1.99 6.11 6.78
N SER A 112 -2.16 6.30 8.09
CA SER A 112 -2.21 7.59 8.79
C SER A 112 -1.12 7.73 9.86
N VAL A 113 -0.08 6.90 9.79
CA VAL A 113 1.05 6.86 10.73
C VAL A 113 2.30 7.41 10.04
N PRO A 114 3.02 8.36 10.65
CA PRO A 114 4.31 8.82 10.14
C PRO A 114 5.27 7.64 9.90
N ALA A 115 6.00 7.64 8.79
CA ALA A 115 6.85 6.52 8.40
C ALA A 115 7.87 6.16 9.51
N LEU A 116 8.52 7.17 10.10
CA LEU A 116 9.51 6.94 11.15
C LEU A 116 8.88 6.33 12.41
N ASP A 117 7.75 6.89 12.86
CA ASP A 117 7.02 6.37 14.03
C ASP A 117 6.55 4.94 13.81
N GLY A 118 5.99 4.66 12.62
CA GLY A 118 5.57 3.32 12.24
C GLY A 118 6.72 2.32 12.29
N VAL A 119 7.85 2.63 11.65
CA VAL A 119 9.01 1.72 11.61
C VAL A 119 9.63 1.51 12.99
N GLU A 120 9.75 2.55 13.83
CA GLU A 120 10.33 2.42 15.17
C GLU A 120 9.50 1.47 16.06
N HIS A 121 8.17 1.50 15.93
CA HIS A 121 7.25 0.67 16.71
C HIS A 121 6.86 -0.67 16.07
N LEU A 122 7.19 -0.90 14.79
CA LEU A 122 7.03 -2.20 14.16
C LEU A 122 8.03 -3.20 14.76
N GLU A 123 7.57 -4.42 15.02
CA GLU A 123 8.48 -5.52 15.38
C GLU A 123 9.42 -5.80 14.20
N ASP A 124 10.68 -6.11 14.50
CA ASP A 124 11.71 -6.41 13.49
C ASP A 124 11.32 -7.61 12.59
N THR A 125 10.39 -8.45 13.05
CA THR A 125 9.80 -9.57 12.31
C THR A 125 9.07 -9.15 11.03
N PHE A 126 8.61 -7.90 10.95
CA PHE A 126 7.93 -7.36 9.76
C PHE A 126 8.91 -6.84 8.69
N ILE A 127 10.14 -6.50 9.07
CA ILE A 127 11.19 -6.00 8.17
C ILE A 127 12.57 -6.56 8.54
N PRO A 128 12.78 -7.89 8.42
CA PRO A 128 13.96 -8.56 8.96
C PRO A 128 15.27 -7.97 8.40
N GLY A 129 16.12 -7.44 9.29
CA GLY A 129 17.44 -6.92 8.93
C GLY A 129 17.46 -5.55 8.23
N HIS A 130 16.30 -4.92 8.02
CA HIS A 130 16.22 -3.63 7.30
C HIS A 130 15.82 -2.44 8.19
N LYS A 131 15.27 -2.69 9.38
CA LYS A 131 14.77 -1.62 10.28
C LYS A 131 15.77 -0.53 10.58
N GLU A 132 16.98 -0.89 11.01
CA GLU A 132 18.01 0.09 11.38
C GLU A 132 18.38 0.99 10.21
N GLU A 133 18.53 0.41 9.01
CA GLU A 133 18.85 1.15 7.79
C GLU A 133 17.70 2.07 7.35
N VAL A 134 16.45 1.59 7.43
CA VAL A 134 15.26 2.42 7.13
C VAL A 134 15.17 3.60 8.11
N VAL A 135 15.32 3.36 9.41
CA VAL A 135 15.31 4.43 10.44
C VAL A 135 16.43 5.43 10.18
N ARG A 136 17.63 4.94 9.85
CA ARG A 136 18.79 5.78 9.54
C ARG A 136 18.51 6.67 8.32
N LEU A 137 17.96 6.10 7.24
CA LEU A 137 17.61 6.84 6.02
C LEU A 137 16.55 7.90 6.28
N LEU A 138 15.46 7.53 6.95
CA LEU A 138 14.39 8.48 7.28
C LEU A 138 14.92 9.66 8.10
N LYS A 139 15.72 9.40 9.14
CA LYS A 139 16.34 10.45 9.96
C LYS A 139 17.32 11.31 9.17
N LEU A 140 18.14 10.69 8.31
CA LEU A 140 19.09 11.40 7.46
C LEU A 140 18.40 12.41 6.54
N HIS A 141 17.22 12.08 6.03
CA HIS A 141 16.41 12.94 5.17
C HIS A 141 15.38 13.79 5.95
N GLY A 142 15.52 13.91 7.28
CA GLY A 142 14.77 14.85 8.10
C GLY A 142 13.40 14.38 8.58
N ALA A 143 13.07 13.09 8.48
CA ALA A 143 11.84 12.57 9.05
C ALA A 143 11.83 12.65 10.58
N THR A 144 10.67 12.94 11.13
CA THR A 144 10.39 12.99 12.57
C THR A 144 9.30 11.98 12.94
N ALA A 145 9.25 11.58 14.21
CA ALA A 145 8.18 10.70 14.70
C ALA A 145 6.78 11.32 14.63
N LYS A 146 6.67 12.65 14.43
CA LYS A 146 5.36 13.32 14.27
C LYS A 146 4.92 13.40 12.81
N GLY A 147 5.88 13.46 11.89
CA GLY A 147 5.63 13.77 10.48
C GLY A 147 5.04 15.16 10.25
N THR A 148 4.98 15.57 8.99
CA THR A 148 4.35 16.82 8.52
C THR A 148 3.16 16.58 7.60
N PHE A 149 2.85 15.32 7.26
CA PHE A 149 1.70 15.03 6.41
C PHE A 149 0.39 15.51 7.06
N LYS A 150 -0.42 16.21 6.27
CA LYS A 150 -1.73 16.67 6.74
C LYS A 150 -2.68 15.48 6.78
N ARG A 151 -3.01 15.01 7.98
CA ARG A 151 -4.18 14.13 8.16
C ARG A 151 -5.41 14.90 7.64
N ALA A 152 -6.08 14.38 6.61
CA ALA A 152 -7.39 14.89 6.25
C ALA A 152 -8.24 14.87 7.52
N ALA A 153 -8.73 16.04 7.95
CA ALA A 153 -9.49 16.20 9.17
C ALA A 153 -10.78 15.36 9.06
N LYS A 154 -10.72 14.12 9.53
CA LYS A 154 -11.91 13.32 9.79
C LYS A 154 -12.49 13.84 11.10
N LYS A 155 -13.76 14.24 11.08
CA LYS A 155 -14.55 14.50 12.30
C LYS A 155 -14.24 13.40 13.31
N GLU A 156 -13.70 13.79 14.45
CA GLU A 156 -13.29 12.89 15.52
C GLU A 156 -14.45 11.96 15.91
N GLU A 157 -14.24 10.66 15.78
CA GLU A 157 -14.89 9.69 16.64
C GLU A 157 -13.78 9.02 17.45
N LYS A 158 -13.63 9.45 18.71
CA LYS A 158 -12.59 9.02 19.64
C LYS A 158 -12.77 7.55 20.00
N VAL A 159 -12.14 6.66 19.23
CA VAL A 159 -11.79 5.31 19.68
C VAL A 159 -10.41 4.98 19.08
N GLY A 160 -9.49 4.50 19.91
CA GLY A 160 -8.10 4.20 19.53
C GLY A 160 -8.04 3.34 18.27
N LEU A 161 -7.59 3.93 17.15
CA LEU A 161 -7.50 3.27 15.85
C LEU A 161 -6.56 2.05 15.90
N PHE A 162 -5.55 2.12 16.77
CA PHE A 162 -4.59 1.04 17.00
C PHE A 162 -5.26 -0.21 17.61
N ASP A 163 -6.12 -0.02 18.63
CA ASP A 163 -6.81 -1.12 19.31
C ASP A 163 -7.81 -1.84 18.40
N ARG A 164 -8.42 -1.11 17.47
CA ARG A 164 -9.32 -1.67 16.43
C ARG A 164 -8.55 -2.41 15.33
N ALA A 165 -7.42 -1.86 14.88
CA ALA A 165 -6.59 -2.48 13.85
C ALA A 165 -5.94 -3.79 14.34
N MET A 166 -5.60 -3.87 15.63
CA MET A 166 -4.95 -5.03 16.24
C MET A 166 -5.95 -6.04 16.86
N GLY A 167 -7.26 -5.79 16.77
CA GLY A 167 -8.27 -6.67 17.39
C GLY A 167 -8.17 -6.78 18.92
N LEU A 168 -7.53 -5.82 19.58
CA LEU A 168 -7.23 -5.84 21.02
C LEU A 168 -8.41 -5.39 21.89
N THR A 169 -9.48 -4.86 21.29
CA THR A 169 -10.73 -4.65 22.02
C THR A 169 -11.40 -6.00 22.28
N LYS A 170 -11.25 -6.51 23.52
CA LYS A 170 -12.10 -7.59 24.04
C LYS A 170 -13.56 -7.20 23.77
N GLY A 171 -14.22 -7.96 22.90
CA GLY A 171 -15.59 -7.69 22.52
C GLY A 171 -16.50 -7.67 23.75
N GLU A 172 -17.18 -6.54 23.98
CA GLU A 172 -18.40 -6.58 24.76
C GLU A 172 -19.48 -7.28 23.92
N PRO A 173 -20.24 -8.23 24.49
CA PRO A 173 -21.25 -8.96 23.75
C PRO A 173 -22.34 -8.01 23.27
N SER A 174 -22.55 -8.03 21.95
CA SER A 174 -23.62 -7.36 21.21
C SER A 174 -24.95 -7.35 21.96
N ALA A 175 -25.45 -6.15 22.24
CA ALA A 175 -26.77 -5.87 22.81
C ALA A 175 -27.95 -6.16 21.85
N LEU A 176 -27.82 -7.16 20.97
CA LEU A 176 -28.88 -7.64 20.07
C LEU A 176 -29.58 -8.91 20.56
N LEU A 177 -29.26 -9.41 21.77
CA LEU A 177 -29.98 -10.51 22.44
C LEU A 177 -30.83 -10.00 23.62
N LYS A 178 -31.73 -9.03 23.40
CA LYS A 178 -32.82 -8.68 24.35
C LYS A 178 -34.16 -8.35 23.69
N LYS A 179 -34.43 -8.88 22.49
CA LYS A 179 -35.75 -8.80 21.85
C LYS A 179 -36.18 -10.15 21.26
N GLN A 180 -36.19 -11.19 22.08
CA GLN A 180 -37.05 -12.36 21.88
C GLN A 180 -37.15 -13.09 23.23
N GLY A 181 -38.27 -12.89 23.92
CA GLY A 181 -38.50 -13.50 25.23
C GLY A 181 -39.48 -12.76 26.14
N LYS A 182 -40.65 -12.32 25.62
CA LYS A 182 -41.85 -12.12 26.43
C LYS A 182 -43.11 -12.36 25.57
N ARG A 183 -43.48 -13.63 25.43
CA ARG A 183 -44.90 -14.02 25.52
C ARG A 183 -45.02 -14.82 26.81
N ALA A 184 -45.67 -14.22 27.79
CA ALA A 184 -46.05 -14.88 29.02
C ALA A 184 -47.36 -15.65 28.80
N VAL A 185 -47.36 -16.83 29.39
CA VAL A 185 -48.47 -17.69 29.84
C VAL A 185 -49.72 -16.92 30.27
N VAL A 186 -50.88 -17.31 29.72
CA VAL A 186 -52.02 -17.90 30.45
C VAL A 186 -52.53 -19.06 29.61
#